data_AF-A0A099U0W6-F1
#
_entry.id   AF-A0A099U0W6-F1
#
_cell.length_a   1.000
_cell.length_b   1.000
_cell.length_c   1.000
_cell.angle_alpha   90.00
_cell.angle_beta   90.00
_cell.angle_gamma   90.00
#
_symmetry.space_group_name_H-M   'P 1'
#
loop_
_entity.id
_entity.type
_entity.pdbx_description
1 polymer ?
#
loop_
_entity_poly.entity_id
_entity_poly.type
_entity_poly.pdbx_seq_one_letter_code
_entity_poly.pdbx_strand_id
1 'polypeptide(L)'
;MRIEFRKVLSNPRKIDFTCSSDSGFLESDESASLVGSIERVDSRIIKFQGEFCARLKLVCVLSSDLFFKTIRQDLTLYFSDGVWDIQSQTSDIDPLEVIEFFDGFIDFGFILQGEVESIRLDYNIKE
;
A
#
# COMPACT_ATOMS: atom_id res chain seq x y z
N MET A 1 -0.21 9.69 5.22
CA MET A 1 0.27 10.83 4.40
C MET A 1 -0.68 10.99 3.24
N ARG A 2 -1.19 12.20 2.98
CA ARG A 2 -2.13 12.45 1.88
C ARG A 2 -1.49 13.32 0.80
N ILE A 3 -1.67 12.94 -0.46
CA ILE A 3 -1.11 13.65 -1.62
C ILE A 3 -2.24 13.96 -2.60
N GLU A 4 -2.40 15.23 -2.97
CA GLU A 4 -3.35 15.61 -4.02
C GLU A 4 -2.98 14.96 -5.35
N PHE A 5 -3.91 14.24 -5.94
CA PHE A 5 -3.74 13.52 -7.21
C PHE A 5 -3.23 14.46 -8.31
N ARG A 6 -3.84 15.64 -8.44
CA ARG A 6 -3.44 16.67 -9.43
C ARG A 6 -2.00 17.19 -9.29
N LYS A 7 -1.37 17.06 -8.11
CA LYS A 7 -0.01 17.56 -7.84
C LYS A 7 1.10 16.57 -8.20
N VAL A 8 0.75 15.31 -8.45
CA VAL A 8 1.72 14.32 -8.92
C VAL A 8 1.98 14.55 -10.40
N LEU A 9 3.22 14.45 -10.86
CA LEU A 9 3.60 14.71 -12.24
C LEU A 9 4.32 13.46 -12.79
N SER A 10 4.67 13.47 -14.07
CA SER A 10 5.35 12.33 -14.71
C SER A 10 6.82 12.16 -14.29
N ASN A 11 7.37 13.08 -13.48
CA ASN A 11 8.69 12.88 -12.88
C ASN A 11 8.56 12.13 -11.54
N PRO A 12 9.35 11.06 -11.31
CA PRO A 12 9.31 10.31 -10.07
C PRO A 12 9.53 11.18 -8.84
N ARG A 13 8.56 11.13 -7.92
CA ARG A 13 8.64 11.76 -6.60
C ARG A 13 8.82 10.68 -5.55
N LYS A 14 9.86 10.82 -4.72
CA LYS A 14 10.12 9.89 -3.62
C LYS A 14 9.00 9.94 -2.57
N ILE A 15 8.63 8.76 -2.09
CA ILE A 15 7.74 8.51 -0.97
C ILE A 15 8.52 7.71 0.06
N ASP A 16 8.48 8.19 1.29
CA ASP A 16 8.96 7.47 2.47
C ASP A 16 7.92 7.76 3.54
N PHE A 17 7.03 6.78 3.74
CA PHE A 17 5.93 6.89 4.67
C PHE A 17 5.99 5.73 5.65
N THR A 18 6.17 6.05 6.93
CA THR A 18 6.28 5.07 8.01
C THR A 18 5.19 5.33 9.04
N CYS A 19 4.54 4.27 9.49
CA CYS A 19 3.62 4.25 10.61
C CYS A 19 4.16 3.37 11.75
N SER A 20 3.87 3.80 12.95
CA SER A 20 4.08 3.09 14.22
C SER A 20 2.75 3.06 14.99
N SER A 21 2.79 2.76 16.27
CA SER A 21 1.64 2.68 17.18
C SER A 21 0.69 3.89 17.17
N ASP A 22 1.16 5.10 16.86
CA ASP A 22 0.34 6.31 16.81
C ASP A 22 -0.71 6.31 15.66
N SER A 23 -0.59 5.36 14.73
CA SER A 23 -1.46 5.23 13.56
C SER A 23 -2.84 4.62 13.86
N GLY A 24 -3.02 4.00 15.04
CA GLY A 24 -4.30 3.44 15.49
C GLY A 24 -4.66 2.06 14.94
N PHE A 25 -3.90 1.50 14.00
CA PHE A 25 -4.06 0.13 13.50
C PHE A 25 -2.86 -0.78 13.80
N LEU A 26 -1.78 -0.26 14.37
CA LEU A 26 -0.58 -1.00 14.79
C LEU A 26 -0.49 -1.12 16.31
N GLU A 27 -0.02 -2.25 16.83
CA GLU A 27 0.34 -2.39 18.26
C GLU A 27 1.62 -1.60 18.60
N SER A 28 1.93 -1.48 19.90
CA SER A 28 3.09 -0.70 20.40
C SER A 28 4.44 -1.12 19.82
N ASP A 29 4.57 -2.42 19.50
CA ASP A 29 5.83 -3.05 19.09
C ASP A 29 5.85 -3.36 17.58
N GLU A 30 4.89 -2.80 16.83
CA GLU A 30 4.73 -2.99 15.40
C GLU A 30 5.13 -1.74 14.61
N SER A 31 5.55 -1.95 13.37
CA SER A 31 5.83 -0.89 12.42
C SER A 31 5.50 -1.33 11.01
N ALA A 32 5.14 -0.38 10.16
CA ALA A 32 4.94 -0.61 8.74
C ALA A 32 5.38 0.63 7.94
N SER A 33 5.92 0.43 6.76
CA SER A 33 6.34 1.52 5.88
C SER A 33 6.21 1.20 4.40
N LEU A 34 6.00 2.26 3.64
CA LEU A 34 6.04 2.28 2.18
C LEU A 34 7.16 3.21 1.75
N VAL A 35 8.18 2.65 1.10
CA VAL A 35 9.34 3.41 0.62
C VAL A 35 9.46 3.19 -0.89
N GLY A 36 9.46 4.26 -1.67
CA GLY A 36 9.46 4.15 -3.13
C GLY A 36 9.31 5.47 -3.84
N SER A 37 8.67 5.45 -4.99
CA SER A 37 8.34 6.65 -5.76
C SER A 37 6.96 6.57 -6.39
N ILE A 38 6.36 7.74 -6.57
CA ILE A 38 5.16 7.93 -7.38
C ILE A 38 5.43 8.76 -8.62
N GLU A 39 4.75 8.42 -9.70
CA GLU A 39 4.75 9.19 -10.94
C GLU A 39 3.42 9.06 -11.68
N ARG A 40 3.06 10.09 -12.46
CA ARG A 40 1.91 10.03 -13.36
C ARG A 40 2.31 9.32 -14.66
N VAL A 41 1.70 8.16 -14.90
CA VAL A 41 1.93 7.31 -16.09
C VAL A 41 0.85 7.48 -17.15
N ASP A 42 -0.35 7.94 -16.77
CA ASP A 42 -1.44 8.31 -17.68
C ASP A 42 -2.15 9.58 -17.16
N SER A 43 -2.94 10.23 -18.00
CA SER A 43 -3.89 11.29 -17.64
C SER A 43 -4.69 11.00 -16.36
N ARG A 44 -5.07 9.74 -16.11
CA ARG A 44 -5.88 9.31 -14.96
C ARG A 44 -5.20 8.27 -14.07
N ILE A 45 -3.94 7.93 -14.32
CA ILE A 45 -3.22 6.90 -13.55
C ILE A 45 -1.93 7.46 -12.95
N ILE A 46 -1.79 7.26 -11.65
CA ILE A 46 -0.54 7.43 -10.93
C ILE A 46 -0.06 6.05 -10.50
N LYS A 47 1.22 5.78 -10.73
CA LYS A 47 1.87 4.54 -10.29
C LYS A 47 2.69 4.81 -9.04
N PHE A 48 2.61 3.94 -8.05
CA PHE A 48 3.62 3.76 -7.01
C PHE A 48 4.47 2.54 -7.33
N GLN A 49 5.77 2.66 -7.16
CA GLN A 49 6.70 1.54 -7.22
C GLN A 49 7.72 1.67 -6.08
N GLY A 50 7.84 0.62 -5.28
CA GLY A 50 8.68 0.63 -4.08
C GLY A 50 8.62 -0.67 -3.31
N GLU A 51 8.90 -0.58 -2.02
CA GLU A 51 8.88 -1.71 -1.08
C GLU A 51 7.90 -1.42 0.05
N PHE A 52 7.14 -2.45 0.44
CA PHE A 52 6.44 -2.52 1.70
C PHE A 52 7.33 -3.25 2.72
N CYS A 53 7.60 -2.60 3.84
CA CYS A 53 8.36 -3.17 4.95
C CYS A 53 7.51 -3.16 6.20
N ALA A 54 7.46 -4.25 6.95
CA ALA A 54 6.74 -4.29 8.20
C ALA A 54 7.38 -5.22 9.23
N ARG A 55 7.12 -4.91 10.49
CA ARG A 55 7.33 -5.80 11.63
C ARG A 55 5.99 -5.95 12.33
N LEU A 56 5.37 -7.12 12.19
CA LEU A 56 4.03 -7.39 12.70
C LEU A 56 4.07 -8.54 13.70
N LYS A 57 3.17 -8.48 14.67
CA LYS A 57 2.90 -9.55 15.63
C LYS A 57 1.69 -10.32 15.13
N LEU A 58 1.92 -11.59 14.79
CA LEU A 58 0.95 -12.44 14.09
C LEU A 58 0.68 -13.69 14.93
N VAL A 59 -0.46 -14.33 14.65
CA VAL A 59 -0.86 -15.59 15.28
C VAL A 59 -0.49 -16.74 14.36
N CYS A 60 0.25 -17.73 14.86
CA CYS A 60 0.53 -18.96 14.12
C CYS A 60 -0.75 -19.78 13.99
N VAL A 61 -1.18 -20.06 12.76
CA VAL A 61 -2.43 -20.81 12.51
C VAL A 61 -2.35 -22.28 12.96
N LEU A 62 -1.14 -22.82 13.14
CA LEU A 62 -0.94 -24.21 13.55
C LEU A 62 -0.82 -24.38 15.07
N SER A 63 -0.10 -23.49 15.74
CA SER A 63 0.16 -23.60 17.19
C SER A 63 -0.63 -22.61 18.05
N SER A 64 -1.29 -21.63 17.44
CA SER A 64 -1.90 -20.46 18.10
C SER A 64 -0.90 -19.55 18.84
N ASP A 65 0.40 -19.79 18.71
CA ASP A 65 1.41 -18.94 19.34
C ASP A 65 1.49 -17.58 18.64
N LEU A 66 1.68 -16.54 19.43
CA LEU A 66 2.08 -15.23 18.93
C LEU A 66 3.56 -15.26 18.54
N PHE A 67 3.86 -14.69 17.38
CA PHE A 67 5.24 -14.51 16.92
C PHE A 67 5.36 -13.19 16.16
N PHE A 68 6.59 -12.68 16.07
CA PHE A 68 6.83 -11.54 15.20
C PHE A 68 7.37 -11.98 13.85
N LYS A 69 6.85 -11.38 12.79
CA LYS A 69 7.30 -11.57 11.41
C LYS A 69 7.81 -10.25 10.88
N THR A 70 9.00 -10.28 10.30
CA THR A 70 9.54 -9.17 9.50
C THR A 70 9.21 -9.44 8.04
N ILE A 71 8.54 -8.50 7.40
CA ILE A 71 8.07 -8.60 6.01
C ILE A 71 8.79 -7.53 5.20
N ARG A 72 9.27 -7.92 4.02
CA ARG A 72 9.81 -7.03 3.00
C ARG A 72 9.39 -7.57 1.65
N GLN A 73 8.63 -6.78 0.90
CA GLN A 73 8.14 -7.17 -0.42
C GLN A 73 8.16 -5.98 -1.36
N ASP A 74 8.50 -6.24 -2.62
CA ASP A 74 8.29 -5.27 -3.69
C ASP A 74 6.80 -5.02 -3.86
N LEU A 75 6.42 -3.76 -4.05
CA LEU A 75 5.03 -3.35 -4.20
C LEU A 75 4.91 -2.35 -5.35
N THR A 76 4.04 -2.69 -6.30
CA THR A 76 3.59 -1.78 -7.37
C THR A 76 2.09 -1.58 -7.21
N LEU A 77 1.66 -0.32 -7.16
CA LEU A 77 0.24 0.03 -7.05
C LEU A 77 -0.11 1.05 -8.13
N TYR A 78 -1.35 0.99 -8.60
CA TYR A 78 -1.92 1.99 -9.51
C TYR A 78 -3.05 2.71 -8.81
N PHE A 79 -3.12 4.03 -8.99
CA PHE A 79 -4.13 4.89 -8.40
C PHE A 79 -4.88 5.63 -9.48
N SER A 80 -6.21 5.69 -9.34
CA SER A 80 -7.06 6.56 -10.14
C SER A 80 -7.89 7.49 -9.25
N ASP A 81 -8.21 8.67 -9.77
CA ASP A 81 -9.14 9.61 -9.15
C ASP A 81 -10.49 9.53 -9.88
N GLY A 82 -11.48 8.99 -9.20
CA GLY A 82 -12.78 8.61 -9.74
C GLY A 82 -12.86 7.14 -10.16
N VAL A 83 -13.90 6.82 -10.93
CA VAL A 83 -14.16 5.45 -11.41
C VAL A 83 -13.18 5.13 -12.54
N TRP A 84 -12.46 4.02 -12.38
CA TRP A 84 -11.57 3.46 -13.38
C TRP A 84 -12.38 2.78 -14.49
N ASP A 85 -12.28 3.32 -15.70
CA ASP A 85 -12.97 2.74 -16.86
C ASP A 85 -12.14 1.58 -17.44
N ILE A 86 -12.55 0.37 -17.07
CA ILE A 86 -12.00 -0.90 -17.53
C ILE A 86 -11.96 -1.00 -19.07
N GLN A 87 -12.78 -0.25 -19.81
CA GLN A 87 -12.82 -0.32 -21.28
C GLN A 87 -11.83 0.63 -21.96
N SER A 88 -11.22 1.55 -21.22
CA SER A 88 -10.30 2.59 -21.75
C SER A 88 -8.83 2.16 -21.83
N GLN A 89 -8.55 0.86 -21.67
CA GLN A 89 -7.23 0.28 -21.43
C GLN A 89 -6.17 0.60 -22.50
N THR A 90 -5.00 1.03 -22.03
CA THR A 90 -3.71 0.58 -22.57
C THR A 90 -3.46 -0.84 -22.05
N SER A 91 -2.93 -1.73 -22.88
CA SER A 91 -2.94 -3.20 -22.71
C SER A 91 -2.20 -3.78 -21.50
N ASP A 92 -1.56 -2.96 -20.68
CA ASP A 92 -0.49 -3.41 -19.78
C ASP A 92 -0.83 -3.25 -18.27
N ILE A 93 -2.01 -2.75 -17.92
CA ILE A 93 -2.46 -2.57 -16.53
C ILE A 93 -3.68 -3.46 -16.28
N ASP A 94 -3.57 -4.40 -15.32
CA ASP A 94 -4.72 -5.19 -14.88
C ASP A 94 -5.72 -4.26 -14.16
N PRO A 95 -6.99 -4.17 -14.63
CA PRO A 95 -8.01 -3.35 -13.98
C PRO A 95 -8.26 -3.69 -12.51
N LEU A 96 -7.96 -4.91 -12.08
CA LEU A 96 -8.10 -5.36 -10.69
C LEU A 96 -6.99 -4.82 -9.78
N GLU A 97 -5.92 -4.24 -10.35
CA GLU A 97 -4.77 -3.70 -9.62
C GLU A 97 -4.83 -2.18 -9.41
N VAL A 98 -5.95 -1.54 -9.75
CA VAL A 98 -6.14 -0.08 -9.62
C VAL A 98 -6.96 0.25 -8.36
N ILE A 99 -6.39 1.07 -7.49
CA ILE A 99 -7.06 1.62 -6.30
C ILE A 99 -7.71 2.96 -6.66
N GLU A 100 -9.03 3.04 -6.46
CA GLU A 100 -9.85 4.22 -6.76
C GLU A 100 -9.97 5.14 -5.54
N PHE A 101 -9.64 6.41 -5.71
CA PHE A 101 -9.90 7.48 -4.74
C PHE A 101 -10.98 8.41 -5.27
N PHE A 102 -11.81 8.97 -4.39
CA PHE A 102 -12.96 9.79 -4.79
C PHE A 102 -12.92 11.23 -4.26
N ASP A 103 -11.86 11.59 -3.53
CA ASP A 103 -11.71 12.92 -2.93
C ASP A 103 -10.53 13.71 -3.52
N GLY A 104 -9.90 13.20 -4.58
CA GLY A 104 -8.74 13.84 -5.20
C GLY A 104 -7.42 13.66 -4.46
N PHE A 105 -7.35 12.77 -3.46
CA PHE A 105 -6.11 12.47 -2.72
C PHE A 105 -5.78 10.99 -2.71
N ILE A 106 -4.50 10.69 -2.89
CA ILE A 106 -3.93 9.38 -2.55
C ILE A 106 -3.61 9.40 -1.05
N ASP A 107 -4.17 8.46 -0.29
CA ASP A 107 -3.91 8.30 1.14
C ASP A 107 -3.04 7.07 1.42
N PHE A 108 -1.75 7.31 1.67
CA PHE A 108 -0.79 6.26 2.01
C PHE A 108 -1.02 5.65 3.40
N GLY A 109 -1.72 6.34 4.30
CA GLY A 109 -2.15 5.78 5.58
C GLY A 109 -3.18 4.68 5.37
N PHE A 110 -4.18 4.96 4.53
CA PHE A 110 -5.20 3.98 4.14
C PHE A 110 -4.60 2.78 3.41
N ILE A 111 -3.71 3.02 2.43
CA ILE A 111 -3.04 1.95 1.69
C ILE A 111 -2.24 1.06 2.65
N LEU A 112 -1.39 1.67 3.49
CA LEU A 112 -0.55 0.91 4.43
C LEU A 112 -1.38 0.10 5.43
N GLN A 113 -2.49 0.66 5.91
CA GLN A 113 -3.44 -0.07 6.75
C GLN A 113 -4.03 -1.28 6.01
N GLY A 114 -4.47 -1.10 4.76
CA GLY A 114 -4.98 -2.18 3.93
C GLY A 114 -3.99 -3.34 3.76
N GLU A 115 -2.72 -3.03 3.47
CA GLU A 115 -1.65 -4.04 3.36
C GLU A 115 -1.43 -4.78 4.68
N VAL A 116 -1.38 -4.07 5.81
CA VAL A 116 -1.20 -4.69 7.14
C VAL A 116 -2.38 -5.62 7.48
N GLU A 117 -3.62 -5.17 7.24
CA GLU A 117 -4.79 -6.00 7.50
C GLU A 117 -4.87 -7.21 6.58
N SER A 118 -4.49 -7.07 5.31
CA SER A 118 -4.38 -8.21 4.37
C SER A 118 -3.45 -9.29 4.90
N ILE A 119 -2.27 -8.90 5.43
CA ILE A 119 -1.29 -9.84 6.00
C ILE A 119 -1.82 -10.48 7.28
N ARG A 120 -2.54 -9.73 8.12
CA ARG A 120 -3.16 -10.27 9.35
C ARG A 120 -4.25 -11.30 9.05
N LEU A 121 -4.97 -11.13 7.94
CA LEU A 121 -6.01 -12.06 7.49
C LEU A 121 -5.45 -13.32 6.81
N ASP A 122 -4.16 -13.35 6.49
CA ASP A 122 -3.51 -14.50 5.86
C ASP A 122 -3.18 -15.65 6.84
N TYR A 123 -2.92 -16.84 6.30
CA TYR A 123 -2.49 -18.02 7.04
C TYR A 123 -1.02 -17.93 7.44
N ASN A 124 -0.78 -17.26 8.56
CA ASN A 124 0.57 -17.06 9.08
C ASN A 124 1.10 -18.30 9.82
N ILE A 125 2.25 -18.83 9.37
CA ILE A 125 2.95 -19.96 10.00
C ILE A 125 4.25 -19.44 10.59
N LYS A 126 4.52 -19.82 11.85
CA LYS A 126 5.78 -19.54 12.55
C LYS A 126 6.86 -20.48 12.02
N GLU A 127 7.90 -19.92 11.41
CA GLU A 127 9.12 -20.63 10.99
C GLU A 127 10.05 -20.95 12.17
#